data_AF-A0A9W5AZ91-F1
#
_entry.id   AF-A0A9W5AZ91-F1
#
_cell.length_a   1.000
_cell.length_b   1.000
_cell.length_c   1.000
_cell.angle_alpha   90.00
_cell.angle_beta   90.00
_cell.angle_gamma   90.00
#
_symmetry.space_group_name_H-M   'P 1'
#
loop_
_entity.id
_entity.type
_entity.pdbx_description
1 polymer ?
#
loop_
_entity_poly.entity_id
_entity_poly.type
_entity_poly.pdbx_seq_one_letter_code
_entity_poly.pdbx_strand_id
1 'polypeptide(L)'
;MESGRRNFRDRALPALFILLGALGWSVCSAASAAIGLYARNRLETDHVADIITLFFTGGFFGWLLALAALRVLPALKSQPLRLATACLAIAFFTLAVAAALFAFEYRIFYAQWHAPTFSRIWFFQQLFTSLGAVYQFVVLGLGLYFPFAALPLVPAGAMLCRRAPQAA
;
A
#
# COMPACT_ATOMS: atom_id res chain seq x y z
N MET A 1 6.96 23.71 33.59
CA MET A 1 7.61 22.64 32.80
C MET A 1 6.73 21.40 32.56
N GLU A 2 5.77 21.07 33.43
CA GLU A 2 4.87 19.90 33.22
C GLU A 2 3.89 20.02 32.04
N SER A 3 3.39 21.22 31.74
CA SER A 3 2.46 21.46 30.62
C SER A 3 3.10 21.12 29.26
N GLY A 4 4.38 21.48 29.07
CA GLY A 4 5.13 21.13 27.87
C GLY A 4 5.39 19.62 27.70
N ARG A 5 5.66 18.89 28.81
CA ARG A 5 5.85 17.43 28.79
C ARG A 5 4.55 16.66 28.50
N ARG A 6 3.40 17.14 28.98
CA ARG A 6 2.09 16.56 28.66
C ARG A 6 1.76 16.72 27.18
N ASN A 7 1.87 17.95 26.66
CA ASN A 7 1.59 18.25 25.25
C ASN A 7 2.53 17.49 24.28
N PHE A 8 3.80 17.28 24.65
CA PHE A 8 4.73 16.45 23.88
C PHE A 8 4.31 14.97 23.86
N ARG A 9 3.95 14.39 25.01
CA ARG A 9 3.47 13.00 25.11
C ARG A 9 2.18 12.77 24.32
N ASP A 10 1.24 13.71 24.39
CA ASP A 10 -0.06 13.62 23.73
C ASP A 10 0.07 13.62 22.19
N ARG A 11 1.09 14.29 21.64
CA ARG A 11 1.38 14.28 20.19
C ARG A 11 2.33 13.16 19.77
N ALA A 12 3.29 12.79 20.61
CA ALA A 12 4.28 11.76 20.29
C ALA A 12 3.67 10.36 20.20
N LEU A 13 2.69 10.03 21.04
CA LEU A 13 2.06 8.70 21.05
C LEU A 13 1.29 8.39 19.75
N PRO A 14 0.44 9.29 19.21
CA PRO A 14 -0.18 9.11 17.89
C PRO A 14 0.85 9.06 16.76
N ALA A 15 1.86 9.93 16.77
CA ALA A 15 2.88 9.96 15.73
C ALA A 15 3.69 8.64 15.71
N LEU A 16 4.06 8.13 16.88
CA LEU A 16 4.76 6.86 17.02
C LEU A 16 3.90 5.68 16.52
N PHE A 17 2.61 5.67 16.84
CA PHE A 17 1.69 4.65 16.30
C PHE A 17 1.61 4.70 14.78
N ILE A 18 1.53 5.89 14.18
CA ILE A 18 1.49 6.05 12.72
C ILE A 18 2.78 5.49 12.10
N LEU A 19 3.94 5.88 12.62
CA LEU A 19 5.24 5.45 12.09
C LEU A 19 5.51 3.96 12.30
N LEU A 20 5.31 3.45 13.53
CA LEU A 20 5.53 2.03 13.82
C LEU A 20 4.50 1.15 13.09
N GLY A 21 3.26 1.61 12.96
CA GLY A 21 2.24 0.91 12.18
C GLY A 21 2.60 0.87 10.70
N ALA A 22 3.05 1.98 10.12
CA ALA A 22 3.51 2.03 8.74
C ALA A 22 4.71 1.10 8.52
N LEU A 23 5.74 1.17 9.36
CA LEU A 23 6.93 0.32 9.26
C LEU A 23 6.58 -1.17 9.46
N GLY A 24 5.78 -1.49 10.48
CA GLY A 24 5.34 -2.85 10.75
C GLY A 24 4.56 -3.44 9.58
N TRP A 25 3.62 -2.68 9.02
CA TRP A 25 2.89 -3.11 7.84
C TRP A 25 3.76 -3.21 6.58
N SER A 26 4.75 -2.34 6.42
CA SER A 26 5.73 -2.41 5.33
C SER A 26 6.51 -3.72 5.36
N VAL A 27 7.00 -4.11 6.55
CA VAL A 27 7.71 -5.38 6.74
C VAL A 27 6.79 -6.57 6.48
N CYS A 28 5.56 -6.57 7.00
CA CYS A 28 4.59 -7.63 6.73
C CYS A 28 4.24 -7.74 5.23
N SER A 29 4.12 -6.59 4.54
CA SER A 29 3.80 -6.55 3.12
C SER A 29 4.95 -7.11 2.28
N ALA A 30 6.17 -6.67 2.55
CA ALA A 30 7.39 -7.16 1.91
C ALA A 30 7.60 -8.66 2.16
N ALA A 31 7.42 -9.12 3.40
CA ALA A 31 7.53 -10.54 3.76
C ALA A 31 6.47 -11.39 3.05
N SER A 32 5.22 -10.90 2.94
CA SER A 32 4.16 -11.62 2.22
C SER A 32 4.50 -11.81 0.75
N ALA A 33 5.02 -10.77 0.09
CA ALA A 33 5.49 -10.86 -1.29
C ALA A 33 6.72 -11.77 -1.44
N ALA A 34 7.67 -11.70 -0.52
CA ALA A 34 8.87 -12.56 -0.52
C ALA A 34 8.50 -14.05 -0.37
N ILE A 35 7.57 -14.38 0.53
CA ILE A 35 7.03 -15.74 0.67
C ILE A 35 6.33 -16.16 -0.63
N GLY A 36 5.57 -15.26 -1.25
CA GLY A 36 4.96 -15.50 -2.56
C GLY A 36 5.99 -15.79 -3.67
N LEU A 37 7.12 -15.08 -3.68
CA LEU A 37 8.22 -15.33 -4.63
C LEU A 37 8.84 -16.69 -4.37
N TYR A 38 9.10 -17.02 -3.11
CA TYR A 38 9.62 -18.31 -2.69
C TYR A 38 8.71 -19.47 -3.10
N ALA A 39 7.41 -19.38 -2.79
CA ALA A 39 6.43 -20.39 -3.13
C ALA A 39 6.29 -20.62 -4.65
N ARG A 40 6.70 -19.64 -5.48
CA ARG A 40 6.69 -19.72 -6.94
C ARG A 40 8.07 -20.04 -7.54
N ASN A 41 9.06 -20.40 -6.72
CA ASN A 41 10.46 -20.64 -7.11
C ASN A 41 11.09 -19.46 -7.88
N ARG A 42 10.85 -18.22 -7.43
CA ARG A 42 11.32 -16.98 -8.07
C ARG A 42 12.30 -16.18 -7.20
N LEU A 43 12.97 -16.79 -6.23
CA LEU A 43 13.96 -16.09 -5.40
C LEU A 43 15.31 -15.87 -6.09
N GLU A 44 15.58 -16.57 -7.19
CA GLU A 44 16.84 -16.46 -7.93
C GLU A 44 16.76 -15.46 -9.08
N THR A 45 15.68 -14.67 -9.17
CA THR A 45 15.54 -13.67 -10.25
C THR A 45 16.19 -12.34 -9.87
N ASP A 46 16.70 -11.62 -10.86
CA ASP A 46 17.38 -10.33 -10.67
C ASP A 46 16.46 -9.23 -10.09
N HIS A 47 15.14 -9.44 -10.08
CA HIS A 47 14.14 -8.45 -9.66
C HIS A 47 13.60 -8.67 -8.24
N VAL A 48 14.13 -9.62 -7.47
CA VAL A 48 13.61 -9.90 -6.12
C VAL A 48 13.68 -8.67 -5.22
N ALA A 49 14.82 -7.96 -5.23
CA ALA A 49 15.01 -6.76 -4.42
C ALA A 49 14.02 -5.65 -4.80
N ASP A 50 13.76 -5.46 -6.10
CA ASP A 50 12.82 -4.46 -6.60
C ASP A 50 11.38 -4.78 -6.16
N ILE A 51 10.97 -6.04 -6.28
CA ILE A 51 9.63 -6.48 -5.88
C ILE A 51 9.43 -6.34 -4.36
N ILE A 52 10.43 -6.73 -3.55
CA ILE A 52 10.39 -6.55 -2.10
C ILE A 52 10.28 -5.07 -1.74
N THR A 53 11.08 -4.21 -2.37
CA THR A 53 11.06 -2.75 -2.17
C THR A 53 9.73 -2.15 -2.59
N LEU A 54 9.13 -2.65 -3.68
CA LEU A 54 7.84 -2.22 -4.18
C LEU A 54 6.74 -2.49 -3.16
N PHE A 55 6.67 -3.70 -2.60
CA PHE A 55 5.68 -4.04 -1.57
C PHE A 55 5.97 -3.41 -0.21
N PHE A 56 7.24 -3.19 0.14
CA PHE A 56 7.61 -2.44 1.33
C PHE A 56 7.08 -0.99 1.24
N THR A 57 7.39 -0.29 0.16
CA THR A 57 6.95 1.09 -0.09
C THR A 57 5.44 1.19 -0.22
N GLY A 58 4.84 0.22 -0.92
CA GLY A 58 3.39 0.05 -1.02
C GLY A 58 2.75 -0.07 0.37
N GLY A 59 3.29 -0.91 1.24
CA GLY A 59 2.82 -1.06 2.61
C GLY A 59 2.95 0.26 3.40
N PHE A 60 4.10 0.92 3.34
CA PHE A 60 4.35 2.15 4.08
C PHE A 60 3.29 3.22 3.80
N PHE A 61 3.11 3.57 2.52
CA PHE A 61 2.12 4.56 2.13
C PHE A 61 0.68 4.03 2.21
N GLY A 62 0.48 2.73 1.99
CA GLY A 62 -0.80 2.05 2.14
C GLY A 62 -1.39 2.24 3.54
N TRP A 63 -0.56 2.11 4.58
CA TRP A 63 -0.96 2.37 5.96
C TRP A 63 -1.39 3.83 6.18
N LEU A 64 -0.60 4.79 5.70
CA LEU A 64 -0.88 6.23 5.85
C LEU A 64 -2.18 6.63 5.15
N LEU A 65 -2.37 6.15 3.91
CA LEU A 65 -3.56 6.44 3.12
C LEU A 65 -4.80 5.73 3.69
N ALA A 66 -4.68 4.51 4.19
CA ALA A 66 -5.77 3.82 4.87
C ALA A 66 -6.21 4.55 6.14
N LEU A 67 -5.27 5.06 6.95
CA LEU A 67 -5.60 5.91 8.10
C LEU A 67 -6.33 7.19 7.68
N ALA A 68 -5.89 7.86 6.62
CA ALA A 68 -6.55 9.06 6.11
C ALA A 68 -7.97 8.74 5.62
N ALA A 69 -8.14 7.67 4.84
CA ALA A 69 -9.44 7.24 4.33
C ALA A 69 -10.41 6.85 5.44
N LEU A 70 -9.95 6.11 6.45
CA LEU A 70 -10.81 5.66 7.57
C LEU A 70 -11.28 6.81 8.47
N ARG A 71 -10.63 7.98 8.43
CA ARG A 71 -11.07 9.18 9.15
C ARG A 71 -12.18 9.94 8.44
N VAL A 72 -12.23 9.88 7.10
CA VAL A 72 -13.25 10.57 6.29
C VAL A 72 -14.48 9.69 6.05
N LEU A 73 -14.35 8.39 6.21
CA LEU A 73 -15.48 7.46 6.09
C LEU A 73 -16.45 7.62 7.27
N PRO A 74 -17.76 7.51 7.01
CA PRO A 74 -18.78 7.61 8.06
C PRO A 74 -18.66 6.48 9.07
N ALA A 75 -19.08 6.74 10.31
CA ALA A 75 -19.12 5.74 11.35
C ALA A 75 -20.02 4.54 10.98
N LEU A 76 -19.45 3.34 11.07
CA LEU A 76 -20.14 2.08 10.84
C LEU A 76 -20.54 1.49 12.21
N LYS A 77 -21.82 1.16 12.40
CA LYS A 77 -22.32 0.58 13.67
C LYS A 77 -21.84 -0.85 13.90
N SER A 78 -21.69 -1.63 12.83
CA SER A 78 -21.31 -3.04 12.87
C SER A 78 -19.78 -3.21 13.04
N GLN A 79 -19.34 -3.88 14.11
CA GLN A 79 -17.93 -4.18 14.34
C GLN A 79 -17.30 -5.04 13.23
N PRO A 80 -17.94 -6.13 12.74
CA PRO A 80 -17.44 -6.87 11.59
C PRO A 80 -17.26 -6.02 10.34
N LEU A 81 -18.19 -5.11 10.06
CA LEU A 81 -18.12 -4.24 8.89
C LEU A 81 -16.98 -3.23 9.01
N ARG A 82 -16.76 -2.66 10.21
CA ARG A 82 -15.59 -1.80 10.48
C ARG A 82 -14.28 -2.51 10.19
N LEU A 83 -14.13 -3.75 10.69
CA LEU A 83 -12.94 -4.56 10.48
C LEU A 83 -12.73 -4.85 8.99
N ALA A 84 -13.78 -5.27 8.29
CA ALA A 84 -13.72 -5.51 6.86
C ALA A 84 -13.31 -4.25 6.09
N THR A 85 -13.90 -3.09 6.40
CA THR A 85 -13.54 -1.81 5.78
C THR A 85 -12.08 -1.44 6.04
N ALA A 86 -11.56 -1.65 7.25
CA ALA A 86 -10.15 -1.37 7.54
C ALA A 86 -9.20 -2.32 6.81
N CYS A 87 -9.50 -3.62 6.77
CA CYS A 87 -8.74 -4.60 5.99
C CYS A 87 -8.76 -4.29 4.49
N LEU A 88 -9.92 -3.92 3.95
CA LEU A 88 -10.06 -3.55 2.55
C LEU A 88 -9.30 -2.26 2.24
N ALA A 89 -9.40 -1.23 3.10
CA ALA A 89 -8.70 0.02 2.92
C ALA A 89 -7.19 -0.17 2.89
N ILE A 90 -6.62 -0.87 3.87
CA ILE A 90 -5.18 -1.09 3.93
C ILE A 90 -4.67 -1.97 2.77
N ALA A 91 -5.41 -3.02 2.39
CA ALA A 91 -5.06 -3.83 1.22
C ALA A 91 -5.13 -3.01 -0.07
N PHE A 92 -6.22 -2.28 -0.29
CA PHE A 92 -6.44 -1.46 -1.46
C PHE A 92 -5.34 -0.42 -1.64
N PHE A 93 -5.07 0.41 -0.62
CA PHE A 93 -4.06 1.46 -0.75
C PHE A 93 -2.64 0.90 -0.88
N THR A 94 -2.34 -0.23 -0.24
CA THR A 94 -1.05 -0.91 -0.41
C THR A 94 -0.83 -1.32 -1.86
N LEU A 95 -1.82 -1.99 -2.44
CA LEU A 95 -1.76 -2.47 -3.82
C LEU A 95 -1.83 -1.31 -4.83
N ALA A 96 -2.61 -0.26 -4.55
CA ALA A 96 -2.71 0.90 -5.43
C ALA A 96 -1.38 1.67 -5.51
N VAL A 97 -0.70 1.87 -4.37
CA VAL A 97 0.64 2.50 -4.35
C VAL A 97 1.65 1.63 -5.10
N ALA A 98 1.68 0.33 -4.81
CA ALA A 98 2.59 -0.59 -5.51
C ALA A 98 2.33 -0.63 -7.03
N ALA A 99 1.07 -0.66 -7.44
CA ALA A 99 0.69 -0.59 -8.86
C ALA A 99 1.11 0.73 -9.51
N ALA A 100 0.94 1.86 -8.81
CA ALA A 100 1.34 3.17 -9.31
C ALA A 100 2.86 3.28 -9.49
N LEU A 101 3.64 2.82 -8.50
CA LEU A 101 5.10 2.78 -8.58
C LEU A 101 5.58 1.86 -9.70
N PHE A 102 4.98 0.67 -9.82
CA PHE A 102 5.26 -0.23 -10.94
C PHE A 102 4.94 0.43 -12.29
N ALA A 103 3.80 1.11 -12.40
CA ALA A 103 3.42 1.80 -13.62
C ALA A 103 4.35 2.97 -13.96
N PHE A 104 4.92 3.66 -12.97
CA PHE A 104 5.94 4.68 -13.20
C PHE A 104 7.24 4.07 -13.74
N GLU A 105 7.75 3.01 -13.12
CA GLU A 105 8.96 2.33 -13.59
C GLU A 105 8.77 1.78 -15.00
N TYR A 106 7.63 1.12 -15.24
CA TYR A 106 7.25 0.62 -16.55
C TYR A 106 7.21 1.76 -17.57
N ARG A 107 6.65 2.91 -17.20
CA ARG A 107 6.57 4.07 -18.09
C ARG A 107 7.94 4.68 -18.39
N ILE A 108 8.86 4.70 -17.43
CA ILE A 108 10.25 5.18 -17.63
C ILE A 108 10.93 4.30 -18.68
N PHE A 109 10.81 2.97 -18.56
CA PHE A 109 11.36 2.04 -19.53
C PHE A 109 10.79 2.27 -20.95
N TYR A 110 9.46 2.38 -21.08
CA TYR A 110 8.82 2.61 -22.37
C TYR A 110 8.92 4.07 -22.87
N ALA A 111 9.49 4.98 -22.08
CA ALA A 111 9.63 6.38 -22.45
C ALA A 111 10.53 6.60 -23.64
N GLN A 112 11.41 5.68 -23.98
CA GLN A 112 12.24 5.82 -25.18
C GLN A 112 11.46 5.63 -26.49
N TRP A 113 10.28 4.97 -26.47
CA TRP A 113 9.42 4.76 -27.65
C TRP A 113 8.15 5.60 -27.58
N HIS A 114 8.30 6.92 -27.55
CA HIS A 114 7.19 7.86 -27.47
C HIS A 114 7.09 8.73 -28.73
N ALA A 115 5.87 9.15 -29.03
CA ALA A 115 5.59 10.22 -29.99
C ALA A 115 6.09 11.57 -29.44
N PRO A 116 6.17 12.63 -30.27
CA PRO A 116 6.56 13.96 -29.81
C PRO A 116 5.74 14.40 -28.59
N THR A 117 6.43 14.98 -27.60
CA THR A 117 5.82 15.45 -26.35
C THR A 117 4.63 16.35 -26.63
N PHE A 118 3.56 16.17 -25.86
CA PHE A 118 2.29 16.90 -25.99
C PHE A 118 1.50 16.66 -27.29
N SER A 119 1.91 15.71 -28.14
CA SER A 119 1.03 15.22 -29.21
C SER A 119 -0.14 14.40 -28.65
N ARG A 120 -1.24 14.32 -29.41
CA ARG A 120 -2.38 13.44 -29.07
C ARG A 120 -1.95 11.98 -28.83
N ILE A 121 -1.01 11.49 -29.65
CA ILE A 121 -0.49 10.12 -29.55
C ILE A 121 0.31 9.94 -28.26
N TRP A 122 1.11 10.93 -27.86
CA TRP A 122 1.87 10.89 -26.62
C TRP A 122 0.97 10.71 -25.38
N PHE A 123 -0.16 11.41 -25.33
CA PHE A 123 -1.14 11.23 -24.25
C PHE A 123 -1.76 9.83 -24.24
N PHE A 124 -2.07 9.27 -25.41
CA PHE A 124 -2.57 7.90 -25.50
C PHE A 124 -1.52 6.88 -25.05
N GLN A 125 -0.26 7.04 -25.46
CA GLN A 125 0.84 6.20 -25.01
C GLN A 125 1.01 6.29 -23.49
N GLN A 126 0.99 7.49 -22.92
CA GLN A 126 1.05 7.67 -21.47
C GLN A 126 -0.07 6.91 -20.75
N LEU A 127 -1.32 7.07 -21.21
CA LEU A 127 -2.47 6.45 -20.57
C LEU A 127 -2.45 4.92 -20.70
N PHE A 128 -2.33 4.39 -21.93
CA PHE A 128 -2.46 2.97 -22.18
C PHE A 128 -1.26 2.16 -21.71
N THR A 129 -0.05 2.72 -21.74
CA THR A 129 1.12 2.05 -21.15
C THR A 129 0.97 1.96 -19.63
N SER A 130 0.54 3.03 -18.96
CA SER A 130 0.31 2.99 -17.51
C SER A 130 -0.85 2.06 -17.14
N LEU A 131 -1.97 2.07 -17.87
CA LEU A 131 -3.08 1.14 -17.64
C LEU A 131 -2.67 -0.32 -17.85
N GLY A 132 -1.89 -0.60 -18.91
CA GLY A 132 -1.34 -1.93 -19.16
C GLY A 132 -0.44 -2.41 -18.02
N ALA A 133 0.42 -1.53 -17.50
CA ALA A 133 1.27 -1.83 -16.35
C ALA A 133 0.46 -2.13 -15.08
N VAL A 134 -0.57 -1.32 -14.79
CA VAL A 134 -1.47 -1.56 -13.65
C VAL A 134 -2.18 -2.91 -13.80
N TYR A 135 -2.70 -3.24 -14.99
CA TYR A 135 -3.32 -4.53 -15.25
C TYR A 135 -2.34 -5.70 -15.00
N GLN A 136 -1.13 -5.62 -15.54
CA GLN A 136 -0.08 -6.62 -15.32
C GLN A 136 0.25 -6.78 -13.83
N PHE A 137 0.41 -5.67 -13.11
CA PHE A 137 0.62 -5.69 -11.66
C PHE A 137 -0.56 -6.33 -10.93
N VAL A 138 -1.80 -6.04 -11.29
CA VAL A 138 -2.97 -6.64 -10.63
C VAL A 138 -2.95 -8.15 -10.79
N VAL A 139 -2.69 -8.67 -12.00
CA VAL A 139 -2.68 -10.12 -12.25
C VAL A 139 -1.52 -10.80 -11.51
N LEU A 140 -0.30 -10.26 -11.61
CA LEU A 140 0.89 -10.88 -11.05
C LEU A 140 1.07 -10.58 -9.56
N GLY A 141 0.94 -9.32 -9.19
CA GLY A 141 1.11 -8.80 -7.85
C GLY A 141 0.07 -9.32 -6.87
N LEU A 142 -1.22 -9.43 -7.24
CA LEU A 142 -2.21 -10.06 -6.36
C LEU A 142 -1.88 -11.53 -6.09
N GLY A 143 -1.51 -12.28 -7.13
CA GLY A 143 -1.13 -13.68 -6.98
C GLY A 143 0.15 -13.87 -6.17
N LEU A 144 1.03 -12.87 -6.15
CA LEU A 144 2.22 -12.89 -5.29
C LEU A 144 1.87 -12.57 -3.84
N TYR A 145 1.01 -11.58 -3.63
CA TYR A 145 0.71 -11.01 -2.32
C TYR A 145 -0.26 -11.88 -1.52
N PHE A 146 -1.30 -12.41 -2.17
CA PHE A 146 -2.26 -13.34 -1.58
C PHE A 146 -1.91 -14.79 -1.94
N PRO A 147 -2.14 -15.76 -1.02
CA PRO A 147 -2.91 -15.63 0.23
C PRO A 147 -2.10 -15.13 1.45
N PHE A 148 -0.78 -15.00 1.35
CA PHE A 148 0.10 -14.76 2.51
C PHE A 148 -0.21 -13.48 3.27
N ALA A 149 -0.56 -12.40 2.55
CA ALA A 149 -0.94 -11.14 3.16
C ALA A 149 -2.21 -11.21 4.02
N ALA A 150 -3.07 -12.22 3.83
CA ALA A 150 -4.29 -12.36 4.63
C ALA A 150 -4.00 -12.54 6.14
N LEU A 151 -2.87 -13.18 6.49
CA LEU A 151 -2.47 -13.42 7.88
C LEU A 151 -2.19 -12.12 8.65
N PRO A 152 -1.31 -11.21 8.19
CA PRO A 152 -1.09 -9.92 8.86
C PRO A 152 -2.23 -8.91 8.62
N LEU A 153 -3.09 -9.12 7.61
CA LEU A 153 -4.16 -8.17 7.26
C LEU A 153 -5.18 -7.99 8.38
N VAL A 154 -5.63 -9.09 9.00
CA VAL A 154 -6.63 -9.05 10.08
C VAL A 154 -6.15 -8.27 11.31
N PRO A 155 -4.96 -8.55 11.88
CA PRO A 155 -4.47 -7.76 13.01
C PRO A 155 -4.20 -6.30 12.63
N ALA A 156 -3.69 -6.03 11.42
CA ALA A 156 -3.49 -4.66 10.95
C ALA A 156 -4.83 -3.89 10.85
N GLY A 157 -5.85 -4.51 10.25
CA GLY A 157 -7.20 -3.96 10.19
C GLY A 157 -7.79 -3.70 11.58
N ALA A 158 -7.62 -4.62 12.53
CA ALA A 158 -8.06 -4.45 13.90
C ALA A 158 -7.36 -3.27 14.61
N MET A 159 -6.05 -3.07 14.37
CA MET A 159 -5.30 -1.92 14.90
C MET A 159 -5.84 -0.60 14.34
N LEU A 160 -6.11 -0.54 13.03
CA LEU A 160 -6.69 0.64 12.38
C LEU A 160 -8.11 0.93 12.90
N CYS A 161 -8.97 -0.09 13.05
CA CYS A 161 -10.33 0.08 13.57
C CYS A 161 -10.38 0.67 14.99
N ARG A 162 -9.43 0.29 15.84
CA ARG A 162 -9.36 0.75 17.24
C ARG A 162 -8.91 2.21 17.37
N ARG A 163 -8.18 2.73 16.39
CA ARG A 163 -7.49 4.03 16.47
C ARG A 163 -8.00 5.09 15.52
N ALA A 164 -8.77 4.74 14.49
CA ALA A 164 -9.47 5.71 13.66
C ALA A 164 -10.77 6.15 14.35
N PRO A 165 -10.91 7.41 14.82
CA PRO A 165 -12.21 7.97 15.12
C PRO A 165 -12.96 8.04 13.79
N GLN A 166 -14.04 7.30 13.67
CA GLN A 166 -14.91 7.43 12.50
C GLN A 166 -15.72 8.71 12.68
N ALA A 167 -15.81 9.55 11.65
CA ALA A 167 -16.60 10.78 11.71
C ALA A 167 -18.04 10.42 12.11
N ALA A 168 -18.49 11.02 13.22
CA ALA A 168 -19.84 10.87 13.75
C ALA A 168 -20.82 11.77 12.99
#